data_AF-A0A371IRS7-F1
#
_entry.id   AF-A0A371IRS7-F1
#
_cell.length_a   1.000
_cell.length_b   1.000
_cell.length_c   1.000
_cell.angle_alpha   90.00
_cell.angle_beta   90.00
_cell.angle_gamma   90.00
#
_symmetry.space_group_name_H-M   'P 1'
#
loop_
_entity.id
_entity.type
_entity.pdbx_description
1 polymer ?
#
loop_
_entity_poly.entity_id
_entity_poly.type
_entity_poly.pdbx_seq_one_letter_code
_entity_poly.pdbx_strand_id
1 'polypeptide(L)'
;MYYENIHEFIKKIDSKNIDKLKPQLMKYVSELILSIRDEDNKLSFKDTEKMLDIVLIREEFQYDLEKELELENSKFGLLTDEFMKVYKQFTEEIVKNGYLSDAISLTRSNFRALGCIHRDVYLVSKQVGKFEYMNSKEYLEDLQEQLYDQLDQFKREFSREYFNILGLISYIKSELEYRINEIIGTIFQELKDKSLDDFNKEDHIDEYKNIFNKDYAKELERRKYSWNVLSTKLQENYFRDELYKDLD
;
A
#
# COMPACT_ATOMS: atom_id res chain seq x y z
N MET A 1 -11.47 -15.11 9.52
CA MET A 1 -12.76 -15.36 10.18
C MET A 1 -13.94 -14.74 9.43
N TYR A 2 -14.10 -13.42 9.31
CA TYR A 2 -15.28 -12.85 8.62
C TYR A 2 -15.41 -13.22 7.12
N TYR A 3 -14.35 -13.03 6.32
CA TYR A 3 -14.35 -13.43 4.89
C TYR A 3 -14.52 -14.93 4.66
N GLU A 4 -14.01 -15.74 5.58
CA GLU A 4 -14.12 -17.19 5.56
C GLU A 4 -15.57 -17.62 5.79
N ASN A 5 -16.26 -17.01 6.75
CA ASN A 5 -17.68 -17.25 7.00
C ASN A 5 -18.56 -16.92 5.78
N ILE A 6 -18.28 -15.79 5.10
CA ILE A 6 -18.99 -15.41 3.86
C ILE A 6 -18.69 -16.42 2.75
N HIS A 7 -17.43 -16.80 2.56
CA HIS A 7 -17.03 -17.76 1.55
C HIS A 7 -17.65 -19.15 1.79
N GLU A 8 -17.69 -19.64 3.02
CA GLU A 8 -18.38 -20.87 3.39
C GLU A 8 -19.89 -20.79 3.22
N PHE A 9 -20.48 -19.63 3.52
CA PHE A 9 -21.91 -19.40 3.30
C PHE A 9 -22.25 -19.49 1.81
N ILE A 10 -21.47 -18.82 0.95
CA ILE A 10 -21.66 -18.85 -0.51
C ILE A 10 -21.55 -20.29 -1.05
N LYS A 11 -20.60 -21.10 -0.55
CA LYS A 11 -20.47 -22.51 -0.94
C LYS A 11 -21.71 -23.36 -0.67
N LYS A 12 -22.57 -22.95 0.27
CA LYS A 12 -23.81 -23.66 0.62
C LYS A 12 -24.99 -23.24 -0.24
N ILE A 13 -24.87 -22.18 -1.05
CA ILE A 13 -25.94 -21.69 -1.92
C ILE A 13 -26.10 -22.62 -3.12
N ASP A 14 -27.33 -23.04 -3.38
CA ASP A 14 -27.72 -23.83 -4.56
C ASP A 14 -29.07 -23.35 -5.13
N SER A 15 -29.47 -23.94 -6.25
CA SER A 15 -30.74 -23.62 -6.93
C SER A 15 -32.00 -23.91 -6.11
N LYS A 16 -31.89 -24.67 -5.02
CA LYS A 16 -33.02 -25.03 -4.14
C LYS A 16 -33.14 -24.12 -2.93
N ASN A 17 -32.06 -23.46 -2.51
CA ASN A 17 -32.03 -22.68 -1.26
C ASN A 17 -31.75 -21.18 -1.45
N ILE A 18 -31.43 -20.73 -2.67
CA ILE A 18 -31.05 -19.34 -2.97
C ILE A 18 -32.08 -18.33 -2.47
N ASP A 19 -33.38 -18.54 -2.70
CA ASP A 19 -34.42 -17.58 -2.30
C ASP A 19 -34.49 -17.39 -0.79
N LYS A 20 -34.24 -18.46 -0.02
CA LYS A 20 -34.22 -18.42 1.45
C LYS A 20 -32.94 -17.75 1.97
N LEU A 21 -31.82 -17.96 1.31
CA LEU A 21 -30.50 -17.48 1.75
C LEU A 21 -30.15 -16.07 1.23
N LYS A 22 -30.84 -15.59 0.20
CA LYS A 22 -30.60 -14.29 -0.43
C LYS A 22 -30.58 -13.12 0.56
N PRO A 23 -31.52 -12.97 1.52
CA PRO A 23 -31.48 -11.86 2.47
C PRO A 23 -30.22 -11.86 3.35
N GLN A 24 -29.76 -13.05 3.77
CA GLN A 24 -28.54 -13.17 4.57
C GLN A 24 -27.29 -12.87 3.73
N LEU A 25 -27.28 -13.30 2.46
CA LEU A 25 -26.20 -12.93 1.53
C LEU A 25 -26.14 -11.41 1.34
N MET A 26 -27.30 -10.78 1.10
CA MET A 26 -27.39 -9.32 0.95
C MET A 26 -26.91 -8.62 2.22
N LYS A 27 -27.30 -9.10 3.41
CA LYS A 27 -26.79 -8.58 4.68
C LYS A 27 -25.26 -8.61 4.74
N TYR A 28 -24.63 -9.76 4.45
CA TYR A 28 -23.17 -9.88 4.48
C TYR A 28 -22.47 -8.97 3.46
N VAL A 29 -23.05 -8.79 2.27
CA VAL A 29 -22.52 -7.87 1.26
C VAL A 29 -22.66 -6.42 1.74
N SER A 30 -23.79 -6.03 2.32
CA SER A 30 -23.99 -4.69 2.88
C SER A 30 -22.99 -4.39 4.01
N GLU A 31 -22.78 -5.33 4.93
CA GLU A 31 -21.78 -5.21 5.99
C GLU A 31 -20.36 -5.06 5.43
N LEU A 32 -20.01 -5.81 4.38
CA LEU A 32 -18.74 -5.66 3.66
C LEU A 32 -18.57 -4.26 3.08
N ILE A 33 -19.55 -3.77 2.33
CA ILE A 33 -19.51 -2.43 1.71
C ILE A 33 -19.36 -1.35 2.78
N LEU A 34 -20.13 -1.45 3.86
CA LEU A 34 -20.10 -0.52 4.98
C LEU A 34 -18.85 -0.66 5.87
N SER A 35 -18.01 -1.67 5.63
CA SER A 35 -16.88 -2.04 6.49
C SER A 35 -17.28 -2.28 7.96
N ILE A 36 -18.47 -2.82 8.20
CA ILE A 36 -19.00 -3.16 9.53
C ILE A 36 -18.74 -4.64 9.82
N ARG A 37 -18.27 -4.94 11.04
CA ARG A 37 -18.10 -6.32 11.54
C ARG A 37 -19.09 -6.58 12.67
N ASP A 38 -20.29 -7.02 12.33
CA ASP A 38 -21.34 -7.38 13.29
C ASP A 38 -21.21 -8.86 13.72
N GLU A 39 -20.13 -9.18 14.44
CA GLU A 39 -19.81 -10.56 14.84
C GLU A 39 -20.89 -11.18 15.75
N ASP A 40 -21.58 -10.35 16.55
CA ASP A 40 -22.67 -10.76 17.42
C ASP A 40 -24.04 -10.83 16.70
N ASN A 41 -24.09 -10.52 15.40
CA ASN A 41 -25.29 -10.50 14.59
C ASN A 41 -26.42 -9.62 15.18
N LYS A 42 -26.07 -8.47 15.75
CA LYS A 42 -26.97 -7.51 16.42
C LYS A 42 -27.76 -6.67 15.43
N LEU A 43 -27.22 -6.40 14.24
CA LEU A 43 -27.89 -5.62 13.20
C LEU A 43 -28.85 -6.53 12.43
N SER A 44 -30.08 -6.07 12.19
CA SER A 44 -30.95 -6.78 11.26
C SER A 44 -30.56 -6.47 9.81
N PHE A 45 -30.96 -7.31 8.86
CA PHE A 45 -30.79 -7.02 7.43
C PHE A 45 -31.38 -5.64 7.05
N LYS A 46 -32.53 -5.28 7.64
CA LYS A 46 -33.18 -3.98 7.41
C LYS A 46 -32.36 -2.80 7.95
N ASP A 47 -31.59 -3.00 9.02
CA ASP A 47 -30.72 -1.96 9.56
C ASP A 47 -29.52 -1.75 8.63
N THR A 48 -28.89 -2.84 8.17
CA THR A 48 -27.76 -2.77 7.24
C THR A 48 -28.17 -2.23 5.87
N GLU A 49 -29.38 -2.56 5.39
CA GLU A 49 -29.92 -2.06 4.13
C GLU A 49 -30.12 -0.55 4.17
N LYS A 50 -30.76 -0.02 5.22
CA LYS A 50 -30.91 1.44 5.40
C LYS A 50 -29.58 2.19 5.49
N MET A 51 -28.60 1.61 6.18
CA MET A 51 -27.26 2.20 6.26
C MET A 51 -26.60 2.24 4.87
N LEU A 52 -26.73 1.15 4.11
CA LEU A 52 -26.20 1.07 2.75
C LEU A 52 -26.88 2.09 1.83
N ASP A 53 -28.20 2.24 1.88
CA ASP A 53 -28.94 3.22 1.07
C ASP A 53 -28.42 4.64 1.30
N ILE A 54 -28.14 5.02 2.56
CA ILE A 54 -27.59 6.34 2.90
C ILE A 54 -26.20 6.52 2.28
N VAL A 55 -25.35 5.49 2.31
CA VAL A 55 -24.01 5.54 1.71
C VAL A 55 -24.09 5.64 0.19
N LEU A 56 -24.95 4.86 -0.45
CA LEU A 56 -25.15 4.89 -1.90
C LEU A 56 -25.65 6.27 -2.37
N ILE A 57 -26.63 6.86 -1.68
CA ILE A 57 -27.09 8.23 -1.97
C ILE A 57 -25.92 9.22 -1.88
N ARG A 58 -25.07 9.09 -0.85
CA ARG A 58 -23.90 9.96 -0.69
C ARG A 58 -22.89 9.78 -1.82
N GLU A 59 -22.65 8.54 -2.25
CA GLU A 59 -21.78 8.23 -3.39
C GLU A 59 -22.32 8.83 -4.71
N GLU A 60 -23.63 8.74 -4.93
CA GLU A 60 -24.29 9.37 -6.09
C GLU A 60 -24.10 10.90 -6.09
N PHE A 61 -24.37 11.56 -4.96
CA PHE A 61 -24.13 13.00 -4.84
C PHE A 61 -22.67 13.38 -5.07
N GLN A 62 -21.73 12.59 -4.55
CA GLN A 62 -20.31 12.84 -4.75
C GLN A 62 -19.93 12.68 -6.23
N TYR A 63 -20.45 11.65 -6.90
CA TYR A 63 -20.20 11.43 -8.32
C TYR A 63 -20.76 12.56 -9.21
N ASP A 64 -21.92 13.10 -8.88
CA ASP A 64 -22.48 14.25 -9.59
C ASP A 64 -21.65 15.52 -9.36
N LEU A 65 -21.22 15.78 -8.12
CA LEU A 65 -20.29 16.86 -7.81
C LEU A 65 -18.95 16.72 -8.57
N GLU A 66 -18.42 15.50 -8.66
CA GLU A 66 -17.19 15.22 -9.42
C GLU A 66 -17.34 15.59 -10.90
N LYS A 67 -18.48 15.26 -11.53
CA LYS A 67 -18.74 15.65 -12.93
C LYS A 67 -18.81 17.16 -13.11
N GLU A 68 -19.43 17.86 -12.17
CA GLU A 68 -19.49 19.32 -12.20
C GLU A 68 -18.09 19.92 -12.12
N LEU A 69 -17.25 19.43 -11.20
CA LEU A 69 -15.87 19.88 -11.05
C LEU A 69 -14.99 19.52 -12.27
N GLU A 70 -15.20 18.37 -12.92
CA GLU A 70 -14.54 18.02 -14.18
C GLU A 70 -14.91 19.01 -15.30
N LEU A 71 -16.17 19.45 -15.39
CA LEU A 71 -16.62 20.47 -16.36
C LEU A 71 -15.98 21.83 -16.10
N GLU A 72 -15.68 22.14 -14.84
CA GLU A 72 -15.01 23.37 -14.42
C GLU A 72 -13.47 23.31 -14.61
N ASN A 73 -12.94 22.25 -15.23
CA ASN A 73 -11.50 21.98 -15.36
C ASN A 73 -10.76 21.90 -14.02
N SER A 74 -11.44 21.46 -12.96
CA SER A 74 -10.78 21.19 -11.68
C SER A 74 -9.73 20.10 -11.82
N LYS A 75 -8.52 20.34 -11.30
CA LYS A 75 -7.42 19.38 -11.33
C LYS A 75 -7.44 18.53 -10.07
N PHE A 76 -7.55 17.22 -10.23
CA PHE A 76 -7.53 16.21 -9.17
C PHE A 76 -6.32 15.29 -9.32
N GLY A 77 -5.86 14.69 -8.23
CA GLY A 77 -4.78 13.69 -8.30
C GLY A 77 -3.37 14.25 -8.44
N LEU A 78 -3.20 15.57 -8.41
CA LEU A 78 -1.89 16.19 -8.63
C LEU A 78 -0.89 15.76 -7.55
N LEU A 79 -1.35 15.64 -6.29
CA LEU A 79 -0.49 15.20 -5.20
C LEU A 79 -0.11 13.73 -5.35
N THR A 80 -1.02 12.89 -5.84
CA THR A 80 -0.76 11.49 -6.19
C THR A 80 0.27 11.35 -7.30
N ASP A 81 0.12 12.12 -8.38
CA ASP A 81 1.05 12.10 -9.50
C ASP A 81 2.46 12.54 -9.08
N GLU A 82 2.57 13.63 -8.31
CA GLU A 82 3.85 14.11 -7.79
C GLU A 82 4.48 13.12 -6.81
N PHE A 83 3.68 12.48 -5.94
CA PHE A 83 4.15 11.41 -5.08
C PHE A 83 4.70 10.24 -5.88
N MET A 84 3.99 9.76 -6.91
CA MET A 84 4.46 8.62 -7.71
C MET A 84 5.73 8.92 -8.48
N LYS A 85 5.91 10.16 -8.98
CA LYS A 85 7.18 10.61 -9.59
C LYS A 85 8.33 10.52 -8.58
N VAL A 86 8.14 11.08 -7.39
CA VAL A 86 9.11 11.03 -6.28
C VAL A 86 9.42 9.59 -5.88
N TYR A 87 8.40 8.76 -5.74
CA TYR A 87 8.53 7.36 -5.34
C TYR A 87 9.28 6.52 -6.37
N LYS A 88 8.98 6.72 -7.66
CA LYS A 88 9.69 6.08 -8.76
C LYS A 88 11.15 6.49 -8.80
N GLN A 89 11.44 7.79 -8.66
CA GLN A 89 12.82 8.26 -8.57
C GLN A 89 13.57 7.60 -7.39
N PHE A 90 12.95 7.56 -6.22
CA PHE A 90 13.55 6.97 -5.02
C PHE A 90 13.88 5.48 -5.21
N THR A 91 12.93 4.70 -5.72
CA THR A 91 13.12 3.26 -5.96
C THR A 91 14.11 3.00 -7.09
N GLU A 92 14.16 3.83 -8.13
CA GLU A 92 15.20 3.75 -9.17
C GLU A 92 16.61 3.97 -8.61
N GLU A 93 16.79 4.89 -7.65
CA GLU A 93 18.09 5.06 -6.97
C GLU A 93 18.49 3.81 -6.19
N ILE A 94 17.55 3.19 -5.48
CA ILE A 94 17.79 1.93 -4.75
C ILE A 94 18.23 0.83 -5.72
N VAL A 95 17.53 0.68 -6.86
CA VAL A 95 17.85 -0.30 -7.90
C VAL A 95 19.22 -0.04 -8.52
N LYS A 96 19.56 1.22 -8.85
CA LYS A 96 20.86 1.60 -9.43
C LYS A 96 22.03 1.24 -8.51
N ASN A 97 21.81 1.22 -7.20
CA ASN A 97 22.81 0.81 -6.22
C ASN A 97 22.84 -0.71 -5.96
N GLY A 98 22.08 -1.51 -6.73
CA GLY A 98 22.11 -2.98 -6.66
C GLY A 98 21.07 -3.61 -5.75
N TYR A 99 20.11 -2.84 -5.23
CA TYR A 99 19.17 -3.29 -4.20
C TYR A 99 17.73 -3.48 -4.71
N LEU A 100 17.57 -4.15 -5.86
CA LEU A 100 16.25 -4.37 -6.47
C LEU A 100 15.26 -5.06 -5.53
N SER A 101 15.70 -6.07 -4.77
CA SER A 101 14.86 -6.79 -3.80
C SER A 101 14.32 -5.84 -2.72
N ASP A 102 15.11 -4.86 -2.28
CA ASP A 102 14.66 -3.87 -1.28
C ASP A 102 13.59 -2.94 -1.85
N ALA A 103 13.73 -2.51 -3.11
CA ALA A 103 12.73 -1.68 -3.78
C ALA A 103 11.40 -2.43 -3.97
N ILE A 104 11.46 -3.72 -4.35
CA ILE A 104 10.29 -4.60 -4.44
C ILE A 104 9.64 -4.75 -3.06
N SER A 105 10.45 -5.08 -2.05
CA SER A 105 9.99 -5.26 -0.67
C SER A 105 9.31 -4.00 -0.12
N LEU A 106 9.88 -2.82 -0.37
CA LEU A 106 9.30 -1.54 0.03
C LEU A 106 7.95 -1.28 -0.66
N THR A 107 7.84 -1.56 -1.96
CA THR A 107 6.57 -1.38 -2.69
C THR A 107 5.48 -2.31 -2.15
N ARG A 108 5.84 -3.56 -1.83
CA ARG A 108 4.92 -4.50 -1.18
C ARG A 108 4.53 -4.10 0.24
N SER A 109 5.45 -3.47 0.99
CA SER A 109 5.16 -2.85 2.29
C SER A 109 4.13 -1.71 2.15
N ASN A 110 4.21 -0.89 1.10
CA ASN A 110 3.20 0.14 0.84
C ASN A 110 1.80 -0.46 0.60
N PHE A 111 1.70 -1.57 -0.13
CA PHE A 111 0.41 -2.28 -0.27
C PHE A 111 -0.14 -2.79 1.06
N ARG A 112 0.72 -3.24 1.97
CA ARG A 112 0.30 -3.62 3.33
C ARG A 112 -0.24 -2.43 4.10
N ALA A 113 0.45 -1.29 4.06
CA ALA A 113 0.02 -0.06 4.73
C ALA A 113 -1.34 0.45 4.21
N LEU A 114 -1.58 0.32 2.91
CA LEU A 114 -2.86 0.69 2.28
C LEU A 114 -3.96 -0.39 2.40
N GLY A 115 -3.66 -1.56 2.98
CA GLY A 115 -4.63 -2.67 3.08
C GLY A 115 -4.96 -3.36 1.76
N CYS A 116 -4.13 -3.20 0.72
CA CYS A 116 -4.37 -3.72 -0.63
C CYS A 116 -3.38 -4.82 -1.06
N ILE A 117 -2.98 -5.68 -0.11
CA ILE A 117 -2.06 -6.82 -0.34
C ILE A 117 -2.48 -7.75 -1.48
N HIS A 118 -3.77 -7.78 -1.82
CA HIS A 118 -4.32 -8.60 -2.89
C HIS A 118 -3.79 -8.20 -4.28
N ARG A 119 -3.33 -6.96 -4.47
CA ARG A 119 -2.73 -6.50 -5.73
C ARG A 119 -1.40 -7.18 -6.04
N ASP A 120 -0.57 -7.35 -5.02
CA ASP A 120 0.66 -8.14 -5.10
C ASP A 120 0.33 -9.60 -5.46
N VAL A 121 -0.59 -10.23 -4.71
CA VAL A 121 -1.03 -11.61 -4.96
C VAL A 121 -1.58 -11.78 -6.38
N TYR A 122 -2.34 -10.81 -6.88
CA TYR A 122 -2.87 -10.79 -8.23
C TYR A 122 -1.76 -10.85 -9.29
N LEU A 123 -0.73 -10.01 -9.19
CA LEU A 123 0.40 -10.01 -10.12
C LEU A 123 1.13 -11.36 -10.12
N VAL A 124 1.41 -11.91 -8.94
CA VAL A 124 2.05 -13.22 -8.81
C VAL A 124 1.16 -14.32 -9.41
N SER A 125 -0.16 -14.26 -9.20
CA SER A 125 -1.11 -15.24 -9.75
C SER A 125 -1.21 -15.21 -11.27
N LYS A 126 -0.89 -14.09 -11.92
CA LYS A 126 -0.87 -14.01 -13.39
C LYS A 126 0.37 -14.65 -14.01
N GLN A 127 1.46 -14.76 -13.24
CA GLN A 127 2.77 -15.23 -13.70
C GLN A 127 3.17 -16.57 -13.04
N VAL A 128 2.18 -17.44 -12.76
CA VAL A 128 2.34 -18.70 -12.02
C VAL A 128 3.61 -19.45 -12.46
N GLY A 129 4.50 -19.72 -11.50
CA GLY A 129 5.69 -20.56 -11.68
C GLY A 129 6.98 -19.83 -12.07
N LYS A 130 6.98 -18.50 -12.19
CA LYS A 130 8.19 -17.72 -12.54
C LYS A 130 8.79 -17.00 -11.34
N PHE A 131 9.63 -17.69 -10.57
CA PHE A 131 10.41 -17.07 -9.49
C PHE A 131 11.34 -15.93 -9.98
N GLU A 132 11.82 -16.03 -11.21
CA GLU A 132 12.64 -14.99 -11.83
C GLU A 132 11.87 -13.68 -12.01
N TYR A 133 10.57 -13.76 -12.33
CA TYR A 133 9.71 -12.58 -12.47
C TYR A 133 9.62 -11.82 -11.15
N MET A 134 9.38 -12.51 -10.03
CA MET A 134 9.25 -11.88 -8.70
C MET A 134 10.53 -11.18 -8.21
N ASN A 135 11.67 -11.40 -8.86
CA ASN A 135 12.95 -10.76 -8.57
C ASN A 135 13.43 -9.85 -9.70
N SER A 136 12.54 -9.50 -10.64
CA SER A 136 12.86 -8.73 -11.83
C SER A 136 12.50 -7.25 -11.68
N LYS A 137 13.12 -6.42 -12.52
CA LYS A 137 12.74 -5.01 -12.64
C LYS A 137 11.31 -4.85 -13.20
N GLU A 138 10.90 -5.73 -14.09
CA GLU A 138 9.53 -5.77 -14.64
C GLU A 138 8.50 -5.89 -13.51
N TYR A 139 8.71 -6.78 -12.55
CA TYR A 139 7.80 -6.91 -11.41
C TYR A 139 7.78 -5.67 -10.51
N LEU A 140 8.91 -4.97 -10.32
CA LEU A 140 8.90 -3.69 -9.62
C LEU A 140 8.05 -2.65 -10.36
N GLU A 141 8.15 -2.58 -11.69
CA GLU A 141 7.37 -1.67 -12.52
C GLU A 141 5.87 -1.99 -12.44
N ASP A 142 5.48 -3.26 -12.51
CA ASP A 142 4.09 -3.70 -12.34
C ASP A 142 3.55 -3.39 -10.93
N LEU A 143 4.37 -3.58 -9.88
CA LEU A 143 3.98 -3.21 -8.51
C LEU A 143 3.77 -1.69 -8.39
N GLN A 144 4.59 -0.87 -9.06
CA GLN A 144 4.44 0.59 -9.04
C GLN A 144 3.19 1.04 -9.79
N GLU A 145 2.86 0.41 -10.92
CA GLU A 145 1.60 0.65 -11.64
C GLU A 145 0.41 0.28 -10.77
N GLN A 146 0.43 -0.88 -10.12
CA GLN A 146 -0.63 -1.29 -9.19
C GLN A 146 -0.76 -0.37 -7.97
N LEU A 147 0.34 0.24 -7.50
CA LEU A 147 0.31 1.26 -6.45
C LEU A 147 -0.32 2.55 -6.95
N TYR A 148 0.04 3.00 -8.16
CA TYR A 148 -0.61 4.15 -8.77
C TYR A 148 -2.11 3.93 -8.94
N ASP A 149 -2.52 2.80 -9.53
CA ASP A 149 -3.94 2.44 -9.69
C ASP A 149 -4.71 2.45 -8.37
N GLN A 150 -4.06 2.05 -7.26
CA GLN A 150 -4.69 2.09 -5.95
C GLN A 150 -4.89 3.52 -5.44
N LEU A 151 -3.91 4.39 -5.65
CA LEU A 151 -3.98 5.78 -5.22
C LEU A 151 -4.90 6.60 -6.12
N ASP A 152 -4.94 6.29 -7.42
CA ASP A 152 -5.77 6.93 -8.43
C ASP A 152 -7.26 6.77 -8.12
N GLN A 153 -7.67 5.66 -7.49
CA GLN A 153 -9.04 5.46 -7.00
C GLN A 153 -9.52 6.55 -6.03
N PHE A 154 -8.59 7.24 -5.37
CA PHE A 154 -8.89 8.25 -4.36
C PHE A 154 -8.55 9.67 -4.79
N LYS A 155 -8.09 9.86 -6.04
CA LYS A 155 -7.64 11.17 -6.52
C LYS A 155 -8.70 12.26 -6.48
N ARG A 156 -9.97 11.84 -6.51
CA ARG A 156 -11.16 12.70 -6.57
C ARG A 156 -11.65 13.15 -5.19
N GLU A 157 -11.12 12.54 -4.13
CA GLU A 157 -11.38 12.92 -2.74
C GLU A 157 -10.13 13.61 -2.16
N PHE A 158 -10.06 14.94 -2.18
CA PHE A 158 -8.87 15.68 -1.70
C PHE A 158 -8.43 15.23 -0.30
N SER A 159 -9.35 15.12 0.66
CA SER A 159 -9.01 14.70 2.02
C SER A 159 -8.38 13.31 2.06
N ARG A 160 -8.86 12.39 1.23
CA ARG A 160 -8.40 11.00 1.16
C ARG A 160 -7.08 10.88 0.40
N GLU A 161 -6.93 11.62 -0.69
CA GLU A 161 -5.65 11.78 -1.38
C GLU A 161 -4.59 12.28 -0.40
N TYR A 162 -4.85 13.40 0.29
CA TYR A 162 -3.93 13.98 1.27
C TYR A 162 -3.57 12.98 2.37
N PHE A 163 -4.57 12.32 2.95
CA PHE A 163 -4.36 11.34 4.00
C PHE A 163 -3.47 10.18 3.53
N ASN A 164 -3.77 9.62 2.36
CA ASN A 164 -3.01 8.50 1.80
C ASN A 164 -1.58 8.90 1.46
N ILE A 165 -1.37 10.03 0.78
CA ILE A 165 -0.04 10.46 0.36
C ILE A 165 0.84 10.84 1.56
N LEU A 166 0.35 11.69 2.47
CA LEU A 166 1.12 12.08 3.65
C LEU A 166 1.34 10.89 4.61
N GLY A 167 0.35 10.01 4.70
CA GLY A 167 0.44 8.75 5.43
C GLY A 167 1.54 7.85 4.86
N LEU A 168 1.57 7.64 3.55
CA LEU A 168 2.62 6.86 2.87
C LEU A 168 4.00 7.48 3.03
N ILE A 169 4.12 8.81 2.96
CA ILE A 169 5.41 9.47 3.17
C ILE A 169 5.96 9.19 4.56
N SER A 170 5.09 9.30 5.57
CA SER A 170 5.45 9.03 6.96
C SER A 170 5.74 7.54 7.19
N TYR A 171 4.96 6.67 6.56
CA TYR A 171 5.14 5.22 6.62
C TYR A 171 6.48 4.78 6.02
N ILE A 172 6.81 5.21 4.80
CA ILE A 172 8.09 4.88 4.14
C ILE A 172 9.27 5.33 4.99
N LYS A 173 9.20 6.54 5.58
CA LYS A 173 10.24 7.01 6.51
C LYS A 173 10.38 6.07 7.71
N SER A 174 9.26 5.66 8.30
CA SER A 174 9.23 4.78 9.48
C SER A 174 9.74 3.36 9.14
N GLU A 175 9.40 2.84 7.96
CA GLU A 175 9.88 1.55 7.46
C GLU A 175 11.41 1.56 7.26
N LEU A 176 11.96 2.65 6.69
CA LEU A 176 13.41 2.82 6.54
C LEU A 176 14.10 2.89 7.91
N GLU A 177 13.55 3.64 8.86
CA GLU A 177 14.07 3.73 10.23
C GLU A 177 14.01 2.39 10.96
N TYR A 178 12.92 1.64 10.80
CA TYR A 178 12.79 0.31 11.37
C TYR A 178 13.86 -0.64 10.81
N ARG A 179 14.05 -0.67 9.48
CA ARG A 179 15.09 -1.52 8.86
C ARG A 179 16.50 -1.15 9.29
N ILE A 180 16.81 0.14 9.42
CA ILE A 180 18.09 0.61 9.95
C ILE A 180 18.30 0.08 11.36
N ASN A 181 17.31 0.25 12.24
CA ASN A 181 17.42 -0.17 13.64
C ASN A 181 17.48 -1.69 13.78
N GLU A 182 16.72 -2.44 12.99
CA GLU A 182 16.75 -3.90 12.95
C GLU A 182 18.13 -4.39 12.54
N ILE A 183 18.67 -3.88 11.43
CA ILE A 183 19.99 -4.30 10.93
C ILE A 183 21.11 -3.90 11.89
N ILE A 184 21.09 -2.68 12.43
CA ILE A 184 22.04 -2.28 13.46
C ILE A 184 21.93 -3.18 14.69
N GLY A 185 20.71 -3.52 15.12
CA GLY A 185 20.44 -4.43 16.22
C GLY A 185 20.99 -5.83 15.99
N THR A 186 20.74 -6.41 14.80
CA THR A 186 21.28 -7.71 14.39
C THR A 186 22.81 -7.68 14.33
N ILE A 187 23.40 -6.62 13.77
CA ILE A 187 24.85 -6.41 13.75
C ILE A 187 25.43 -6.42 15.17
N PHE A 188 24.85 -5.65 16.10
CA PHE A 188 25.31 -5.62 17.48
C PHE A 188 25.13 -6.95 18.21
N GLN A 189 24.07 -7.70 17.93
CA GLN A 189 23.82 -9.00 18.55
C GLN A 189 24.81 -10.08 18.05
N GLU A 190 24.99 -10.19 16.75
CA GLU A 190 25.89 -11.21 16.17
C GLU A 190 27.37 -10.88 16.43
N LEU A 191 27.76 -9.60 16.35
CA LEU A 191 29.15 -9.19 16.63
C LEU A 191 29.43 -8.95 18.12
N LYS A 192 28.51 -9.32 19.01
CA LYS A 192 28.62 -9.04 20.45
C LYS A 192 29.90 -9.61 21.06
N ASP A 193 30.27 -10.81 20.66
CA ASP A 193 31.40 -11.58 21.22
C ASP A 193 32.44 -12.00 20.15
N LYS A 194 32.31 -11.51 18.91
CA LYS A 194 33.18 -11.87 17.78
C LYS A 194 33.43 -10.70 16.82
N SER A 195 34.60 -10.69 16.18
CA SER A 195 34.94 -9.66 15.19
C SER A 195 34.20 -9.89 13.86
N LEU A 196 34.10 -8.85 13.02
CA LEU A 196 33.52 -8.98 11.68
C LEU A 196 34.29 -10.01 10.82
N ASP A 197 35.62 -10.09 10.99
CA ASP A 197 36.46 -11.06 10.29
C ASP A 197 36.17 -12.50 10.74
N ASP A 198 35.85 -12.70 12.01
CA ASP A 198 35.48 -14.01 12.53
C ASP A 198 34.07 -14.42 12.10
N PHE A 199 33.12 -13.47 12.08
CA PHE A 199 31.79 -13.68 11.52
C PHE A 199 31.84 -14.04 10.02
N ASN A 200 32.69 -13.37 9.24
CA ASN A 200 32.83 -13.65 7.80
C ASN A 200 33.38 -15.06 7.49
N LYS A 201 34.09 -15.68 8.44
CA LYS A 201 34.58 -17.07 8.34
C LYS A 201 33.51 -18.10 8.69
N GLU A 202 32.40 -17.71 9.30
CA GLU A 202 31.29 -18.61 9.62
C GLU A 202 30.52 -19.03 8.36
N ASP A 203 29.86 -20.18 8.43
CA ASP A 203 29.13 -20.75 7.29
C ASP A 203 27.72 -20.15 7.20
N HIS A 204 27.66 -18.90 6.71
CA HIS A 204 26.42 -18.17 6.42
C HIS A 204 26.27 -17.93 4.92
N ILE A 205 25.03 -17.81 4.45
CA ILE A 205 24.75 -17.36 3.09
C ILE A 205 25.33 -15.96 2.84
N ASP A 206 25.90 -15.71 1.67
CA ASP A 206 26.59 -14.45 1.35
C ASP A 206 25.68 -13.22 1.50
N GLU A 207 24.39 -13.37 1.20
CA GLU A 207 23.37 -12.34 1.40
C GLU A 207 23.25 -11.91 2.86
N TYR A 208 23.35 -12.85 3.80
CA TYR A 208 23.33 -12.57 5.23
C TYR A 208 24.62 -11.88 5.67
N LYS A 209 25.78 -12.30 5.13
CA LYS A 209 27.07 -11.64 5.40
C LYS A 209 27.12 -10.20 4.89
N ASN A 210 26.52 -9.93 3.73
CA ASN A 210 26.46 -8.60 3.13
C ASN A 210 25.70 -7.57 3.98
N ILE A 211 24.79 -8.02 4.87
CA ILE A 211 24.09 -7.14 5.82
C ILE A 211 25.08 -6.49 6.81
N PHE A 212 26.16 -7.20 7.17
CA PHE A 212 27.18 -6.76 8.12
C PHE A 212 28.29 -5.93 7.48
N ASN A 213 28.24 -5.72 6.15
CA ASN A 213 29.13 -4.79 5.50
C ASN A 213 28.71 -3.35 5.85
N LYS A 214 29.67 -2.53 6.31
CA LYS A 214 29.54 -1.10 6.59
C LYS A 214 28.91 -0.32 5.44
N ASP A 215 29.02 -0.82 4.21
CA ASP A 215 28.44 -0.21 3.02
C ASP A 215 26.91 -0.32 2.96
N TYR A 216 26.32 -1.40 3.47
CA TYR A 216 24.86 -1.55 3.47
C TYR A 216 24.18 -0.66 4.52
N ALA A 217 24.72 -0.57 5.74
CA ALA A 217 24.22 0.34 6.76
C ALA A 217 24.29 1.82 6.30
N LYS A 218 25.40 2.20 5.65
CA LYS A 218 25.52 3.53 5.02
C LYS A 218 24.51 3.74 3.90
N GLU A 219 24.25 2.72 3.09
CA GLU A 219 23.23 2.78 2.04
C GLU A 219 21.83 3.01 2.63
N LEU A 220 21.48 2.37 3.75
CA LEU A 220 20.19 2.61 4.40
C LEU A 220 20.06 4.04 4.94
N GLU A 221 21.11 4.58 5.55
CA GLU A 221 21.15 6.00 5.95
C GLU A 221 21.03 6.94 4.75
N ARG A 222 21.71 6.62 3.63
CA ARG A 222 21.58 7.36 2.37
C ARG A 222 20.14 7.33 1.87
N ARG A 223 19.45 6.19 1.91
CA ARG A 223 18.05 6.06 1.51
C ARG A 223 17.13 6.89 2.39
N LYS A 224 17.32 6.86 3.72
CA LYS A 224 16.57 7.70 4.65
C LYS A 224 16.74 9.18 4.32
N TYR A 225 17.98 9.61 4.07
CA TYR A 225 18.27 10.99 3.66
C TYR A 225 17.62 11.34 2.32
N SER A 226 17.79 10.49 1.30
CA SER A 226 17.21 10.68 -0.04
C SER A 226 15.69 10.79 0.03
N TRP A 227 15.02 9.87 0.76
CA TRP A 227 13.57 9.91 0.94
C TRP A 227 13.09 11.21 1.57
N ASN A 228 13.75 11.67 2.64
CA ASN A 228 13.39 12.94 3.28
C ASN A 228 13.52 14.10 2.28
N VAL A 229 14.63 14.18 1.54
CA VAL A 229 14.86 15.26 0.56
C VAL A 229 13.81 15.23 -0.56
N LEU A 230 13.57 14.07 -1.17
CA LEU A 230 12.64 13.93 -2.28
C LEU A 230 11.19 14.22 -1.87
N SER A 231 10.81 13.83 -0.64
CA SER A 231 9.43 14.00 -0.15
C SER A 231 9.16 15.33 0.54
N THR A 232 10.18 16.13 0.87
CA THR A 232 10.03 17.38 1.65
C THR A 232 9.00 18.33 1.03
N LYS A 233 9.06 18.56 -0.28
CA LYS A 233 8.14 19.47 -0.96
C LYS A 233 6.68 19.04 -0.83
N LEU A 234 6.40 17.73 -0.91
CA LEU A 234 5.06 17.17 -0.76
C LEU A 234 4.50 17.39 0.65
N GLN A 235 5.37 17.62 1.64
CA GLN A 235 5.01 17.88 3.03
C GLN A 235 4.80 19.38 3.34
N GLU A 236 5.21 20.29 2.46
CA GLU A 236 5.02 21.73 2.64
C GLU A 236 3.58 22.17 2.29
N ASN A 237 2.90 22.86 3.22
CA ASN A 237 1.57 23.44 2.97
C ASN A 237 1.59 24.33 1.72
N TYR A 238 2.58 25.22 1.64
CA TYR A 238 2.70 26.17 0.54
C TYR A 238 2.79 25.49 -0.82
N PHE A 239 3.63 24.46 -0.97
CA PHE A 239 3.73 23.71 -2.23
C PHE A 239 2.41 23.05 -2.60
N ARG A 240 1.69 22.48 -1.63
CA ARG A 240 0.39 21.86 -1.88
C ARG A 240 -0.67 22.88 -2.25
N ASP A 241 -0.69 24.02 -1.57
CA ASP A 241 -1.60 25.12 -1.91
C ASP A 241 -1.31 25.62 -3.34
N GLU A 242 -0.04 25.81 -3.71
CA GLU A 242 0.38 26.20 -5.06
C GLU A 242 0.04 25.16 -6.13
N LEU A 243 0.13 23.86 -5.81
CA LEU A 243 -0.24 22.77 -6.73
C LEU A 243 -1.70 22.90 -7.20
N TYR A 244 -2.54 23.48 -6.35
CA TYR A 244 -3.97 23.70 -6.55
C TYR A 244 -4.33 25.19 -6.75
N LYS A 245 -3.36 26.11 -6.88
CA LYS A 245 -3.62 27.56 -6.98
C LYS A 245 -4.19 28.03 -8.31
N ASP A 246 -4.05 27.26 -9.38
CA ASP A 246 -4.71 27.55 -10.67
C ASP A 246 -6.20 27.18 -10.66
N LEU A 247 -6.84 27.06 -9.48
CA LEU A 247 -8.25 26.68 -9.29
C LEU A 247 -9.17 27.83 -8.84
N ASP A 248 -8.70 29.08 -8.90
CA ASP A 248 -9.54 30.28 -8.72
C ASP A 248 -10.07 30.82 -10.06
#